data_AF-A0A517ZL65-F1
#
_entry.id   AF-A0A517ZL65-F1
#
_cell.length_a   1.000
_cell.length_b   1.000
_cell.length_c   1.000
_cell.angle_alpha   90.00
_cell.angle_beta   90.00
_cell.angle_gamma   90.00
#
_symmetry.space_group_name_H-M   'P 1'
#
loop_
_entity.id
_entity.type
_entity.pdbx_description
1 polymer ?
#
loop_
_entity_poly.entity_id
_entity_poly.type
_entity_poly.pdbx_seq_one_letter_code
_entity_poly.pdbx_strand_id
1 'polypeptide(L)'
;MSRLHQTLLIFATLGTSWLGMMIVHEAGHVLLAWLSGGTVTKVVLGPLLISRTDVDPNPHPLWEIWGGPVGGCLIPLILWSLARWRHAPWTYLAAFFAGFCLITNGCYLAIGSFDRVGDAGDLLQQGAPAWQLILFGVVTIVPGFWLWHGLGPHFGLGSARGTVNESHAVALSVLLVLLVLVESIFFGETGAIF
;
A
#
# COMPACT_ATOMS: atom_id res chain seq x y z
N MET A 1 22.98 9.84 19.72
CA MET A 1 22.66 9.83 18.27
C MET A 1 21.75 8.67 17.85
N SER A 2 21.65 7.55 18.60
CA SER A 2 20.79 6.40 18.26
C SER A 2 19.29 6.71 18.19
N ARG A 3 18.77 7.56 19.08
CA ARG A 3 17.33 7.89 19.12
C ARG A 3 16.84 8.69 17.93
N LEU A 4 17.68 9.55 17.34
CA LEU A 4 17.30 10.31 16.15
C LEU A 4 17.10 9.37 14.96
N HIS A 5 18.07 8.49 14.67
CA HIS A 5 17.96 7.51 13.60
C HIS A 5 16.79 6.54 13.81
N GLN A 6 16.53 6.12 15.06
CA GLN A 6 15.36 5.32 15.39
C GLN A 6 14.07 6.04 15.02
N THR A 7 13.91 7.29 15.48
CA THR A 7 12.74 8.12 15.18
C THR A 7 12.58 8.30 13.67
N LEU A 8 13.64 8.69 12.97
CA LEU A 8 13.63 8.83 11.51
C LEU A 8 13.21 7.54 10.82
N LEU A 9 13.78 6.40 11.20
CA LEU A 9 13.43 5.11 10.59
C LEU A 9 11.95 4.79 10.79
N ILE A 10 11.41 4.96 11.99
CA ILE A 10 10.00 4.63 12.29
C ILE A 10 9.06 5.53 11.48
N PHE A 11 9.24 6.86 11.57
CA PHE A 11 8.35 7.80 10.89
C PHE A 11 8.50 7.74 9.37
N ALA A 12 9.72 7.58 8.86
CA ALA A 12 9.93 7.40 7.43
C ALA A 12 9.31 6.10 6.93
N THR A 13 9.45 5.00 7.68
CA THR A 13 8.81 3.72 7.32
C THR A 13 7.30 3.84 7.25
N LEU A 14 6.67 4.48 8.25
CA LEU A 14 5.22 4.69 8.27
C LEU A 14 4.77 5.57 7.11
N GLY A 15 5.42 6.72 6.91
CA GLY A 15 5.09 7.65 5.83
C GLY A 15 5.28 7.03 4.45
N THR A 16 6.42 6.39 4.20
CA THR A 16 6.69 5.69 2.94
C THR A 16 5.73 4.53 2.73
N SER A 17 5.34 3.81 3.79
CA SER A 17 4.37 2.72 3.66
C SER A 17 2.98 3.24 3.31
N TRP A 18 2.56 4.38 3.86
CA TRP A 18 1.28 5.01 3.50
C TRP A 18 1.24 5.43 2.03
N LEU A 19 2.22 6.21 1.59
CA LEU A 19 2.31 6.67 0.19
C LEU A 19 2.50 5.51 -0.78
N GLY A 20 3.44 4.61 -0.45
CA GLY A 20 3.69 3.41 -1.24
C GLY A 20 2.47 2.51 -1.36
N MET A 21 1.65 2.41 -0.31
CA MET A 21 0.41 1.61 -0.31
C MET A 21 -0.58 2.15 -1.33
N MET A 22 -0.81 3.47 -1.35
CA MET A 22 -1.67 4.10 -2.36
C MET A 22 -1.14 3.84 -3.77
N ILE A 23 0.17 3.99 -4.00
CA ILE A 23 0.79 3.72 -5.31
C ILE A 23 0.54 2.28 -5.77
N VAL A 24 0.79 1.27 -4.93
CA VAL A 24 0.60 -0.13 -5.34
C VAL A 24 -0.87 -0.52 -5.46
N HIS A 25 -1.75 0.13 -4.69
CA HIS A 25 -3.19 -0.01 -4.82
C HIS A 25 -3.65 0.54 -6.18
N GLU A 26 -3.39 1.79 -6.51
CA GLU A 26 -3.76 2.34 -7.83
C GLU A 26 -3.11 1.58 -9.00
N ALA A 27 -1.87 1.13 -8.84
CA ALA A 27 -1.22 0.28 -9.85
C ALA A 27 -1.99 -1.03 -10.11
N GLY A 28 -2.68 -1.55 -9.10
CA GLY A 28 -3.57 -2.70 -9.21
C GLY A 28 -4.80 -2.41 -10.08
N HIS A 29 -5.47 -1.27 -9.86
CA HIS A 29 -6.57 -0.79 -10.72
C HIS A 29 -6.11 -0.66 -12.17
N VAL A 30 -5.00 0.06 -12.40
CA VAL A 30 -4.41 0.28 -13.73
C VAL A 30 -4.11 -1.03 -14.44
N LEU A 31 -3.46 -1.98 -13.74
CA LEU A 31 -3.10 -3.27 -14.32
C LEU A 31 -4.34 -4.07 -14.74
N LEU A 32 -5.34 -4.16 -13.87
CA LEU A 32 -6.55 -4.93 -14.18
C LEU A 32 -7.45 -4.23 -15.20
N ALA A 33 -7.47 -2.89 -15.23
CA ALA A 33 -8.10 -2.12 -16.29
C ALA A 33 -7.51 -2.49 -17.66
N TRP A 34 -6.18 -2.40 -17.82
CA TRP A 34 -5.52 -2.76 -19.07
C TRP A 34 -5.74 -4.22 -19.47
N LEU A 35 -5.65 -5.16 -18.52
CA LEU A 35 -5.88 -6.58 -18.80
C LEU A 35 -7.33 -6.88 -19.19
N SER A 36 -8.28 -6.06 -18.75
CA SER A 36 -9.70 -6.18 -19.13
C SER A 36 -10.03 -5.51 -20.47
N GLY A 37 -9.09 -4.78 -21.07
CA GLY A 37 -9.32 -3.99 -22.28
C GLY A 37 -9.91 -2.60 -22.01
N GLY A 38 -9.91 -2.14 -20.76
CA GLY A 38 -10.27 -0.77 -20.40
C GLY A 38 -9.14 0.23 -20.64
N THR A 39 -9.50 1.51 -20.72
CA THR A 39 -8.53 2.61 -20.90
C THR A 39 -8.47 3.45 -19.64
N VAL A 40 -7.29 3.51 -19.02
CA VAL A 40 -7.03 4.41 -17.89
C VAL A 40 -6.95 5.83 -18.40
N THR A 41 -7.85 6.69 -17.96
CA THR A 41 -7.90 8.10 -18.39
C THR A 41 -7.18 9.02 -17.42
N LYS A 42 -7.14 8.67 -16.14
CA LYS A 42 -6.48 9.48 -15.11
C LYS A 42 -6.07 8.64 -13.90
N VAL A 43 -4.91 8.94 -13.33
CA VAL A 43 -4.51 8.47 -12.00
C VAL A 43 -4.21 9.67 -11.12
N VAL A 44 -4.83 9.71 -9.94
CA VAL A 44 -4.63 10.73 -8.91
C VAL A 44 -3.98 10.10 -7.69
N LEU A 45 -2.83 10.64 -7.29
CA LEU A 45 -2.10 10.27 -6.08
C LEU A 45 -1.69 11.56 -5.37
N GLY A 46 -1.88 11.62 -4.05
CA GLY A 46 -1.40 12.76 -3.31
C GLY A 46 -1.23 12.43 -1.84
N PRO A 47 -0.27 13.05 -1.13
CA PRO A 47 0.00 12.70 0.26
C PRO A 47 -1.19 12.93 1.21
N LEU A 48 -2.09 13.83 0.81
CA LEU A 48 -3.29 14.23 1.55
C LEU A 48 -4.57 14.08 0.72
N LEU A 49 -4.50 13.44 -0.44
CA LEU A 49 -5.64 13.22 -1.33
C LEU A 49 -6.12 11.77 -1.20
N ILE A 50 -7.38 11.55 -1.52
CA ILE A 50 -7.89 10.20 -1.75
C ILE A 50 -7.39 9.80 -3.13
N SER A 51 -6.60 8.74 -3.20
CA SER A 51 -6.12 8.20 -4.47
C SER A 51 -7.30 7.66 -5.29
N ARG A 52 -7.20 7.75 -6.61
CA ARG A 52 -8.18 7.15 -7.51
C ARG A 52 -7.61 6.92 -8.90
N THR A 53 -8.18 5.92 -9.58
CA THR A 53 -7.93 5.62 -10.99
C THR A 53 -9.24 5.73 -11.75
N ASP A 54 -9.28 6.62 -12.74
CA ASP A 54 -10.45 6.85 -13.59
C ASP A 54 -10.29 6.03 -14.89
N VAL A 55 -11.23 5.13 -15.20
CA VAL A 55 -11.18 4.23 -16.36
C VAL A 55 -12.39 4.41 -17.25
N ASP A 56 -12.19 4.71 -18.54
CA ASP A 56 -13.25 4.86 -19.53
C ASP A 56 -12.73 4.57 -20.95
N PRO A 57 -13.33 3.61 -21.70
CA PRO A 57 -14.38 2.69 -21.25
C PRO A 57 -13.86 1.69 -20.22
N ASN A 58 -14.73 1.27 -19.29
CA ASN A 58 -14.45 0.20 -18.33
C ASN A 58 -15.34 -1.02 -18.63
N PRO A 59 -14.87 -2.00 -19.43
CA PRO A 59 -15.68 -3.14 -19.85
C PRO A 59 -16.01 -4.10 -18.69
N HIS A 60 -15.17 -4.12 -17.64
CA HIS A 60 -15.31 -5.03 -16.51
C HIS A 60 -15.06 -4.31 -15.16
N PRO A 61 -16.00 -3.47 -14.69
CA PRO A 61 -15.80 -2.64 -13.50
C PRO A 61 -15.43 -3.44 -12.24
N LEU A 62 -16.11 -4.57 -11.96
CA LEU A 62 -15.75 -5.41 -10.82
C LEU A 62 -14.30 -5.91 -10.86
N TRP A 63 -13.80 -6.22 -12.06
CA TRP A 63 -12.45 -6.72 -12.23
C TRP A 63 -11.42 -5.62 -11.95
N GLU A 64 -11.66 -4.44 -12.50
CA GLU A 64 -10.81 -3.27 -12.28
C GLU A 64 -10.83 -2.82 -10.81
N ILE A 65 -12.00 -2.71 -10.17
CA ILE A 65 -12.10 -2.27 -8.78
C ILE A 65 -11.42 -3.25 -7.81
N TRP A 66 -11.59 -4.57 -8.00
CA TRP A 66 -10.83 -5.55 -7.20
C TRP A 66 -9.32 -5.48 -7.43
N GLY A 67 -8.90 -4.94 -8.58
CA GLY A 67 -7.50 -4.75 -8.93
C GLY A 67 -6.76 -3.95 -7.88
N GLY A 68 -7.36 -2.89 -7.35
CA GLY A 68 -6.71 -2.06 -6.33
C GLY A 68 -6.34 -2.83 -5.07
N PRO A 69 -7.31 -3.36 -4.32
CA PRO A 69 -7.07 -4.11 -3.09
C PRO A 69 -6.24 -5.38 -3.31
N VAL A 70 -6.51 -6.15 -4.37
CA VAL A 70 -5.79 -7.41 -4.64
C VAL A 70 -4.36 -7.12 -5.08
N GLY A 71 -4.16 -6.22 -6.04
CA GLY A 71 -2.84 -5.79 -6.51
C GLY A 71 -2.03 -5.15 -5.39
N GLY A 72 -2.67 -4.27 -4.62
CA GLY A 72 -2.11 -3.62 -3.45
C GLY A 72 -1.63 -4.59 -2.37
N CYS A 73 -2.15 -5.82 -2.33
CA CYS A 73 -1.67 -6.89 -1.44
C CYS A 73 -0.62 -7.81 -2.10
N LEU A 74 -0.87 -8.26 -3.33
CA LEU A 74 -0.02 -9.25 -3.99
C LEU A 74 1.34 -8.69 -4.42
N ILE A 75 1.37 -7.46 -4.95
CA ILE A 75 2.60 -6.81 -5.40
C ILE A 75 3.63 -6.72 -4.25
N PRO A 76 3.31 -6.14 -3.08
CA PRO A 76 4.29 -6.05 -1.99
C PRO A 76 4.66 -7.42 -1.39
N LEU A 77 3.73 -8.39 -1.38
CA LEU A 77 4.05 -9.77 -0.97
C LEU A 77 5.08 -10.44 -1.89
N ILE A 78 4.94 -10.24 -3.20
CA ILE A 78 5.92 -10.73 -4.20
C ILE A 78 7.27 -10.03 -3.96
N LEU A 79 7.29 -8.71 -3.83
CA LEU A 79 8.52 -7.95 -3.58
C LEU A 79 9.23 -8.38 -2.29
N TRP A 80 8.47 -8.58 -1.21
CA TRP A 80 9.02 -9.12 0.04
C TRP A 80 9.56 -10.54 -0.13
N SER A 81 8.83 -11.42 -0.82
CA SER A 81 9.26 -12.80 -1.06
C SER A 81 10.57 -12.85 -1.86
N LEU A 82 10.69 -12.00 -2.87
CA LEU A 82 11.92 -11.84 -3.65
C LEU A 82 13.07 -11.28 -2.79
N ALA A 83 12.82 -10.26 -1.98
CA ALA A 83 13.82 -9.70 -1.06
C ALA A 83 14.35 -10.75 -0.08
N ARG A 84 13.43 -11.53 0.50
CA ARG A 84 13.74 -12.64 1.40
C ARG A 84 14.56 -13.72 0.71
N TRP A 85 14.16 -14.13 -0.50
CA TRP A 85 14.89 -15.13 -1.29
C TRP A 85 16.31 -14.68 -1.63
N ARG A 86 16.51 -13.37 -1.84
CA ARG A 86 17.83 -12.77 -2.09
C ARG A 86 18.59 -12.41 -0.81
N HIS A 87 18.07 -12.75 0.37
CA HIS A 87 18.67 -12.41 1.66
C HIS A 87 19.00 -10.92 1.80
N ALA A 88 18.16 -10.05 1.23
CA ALA A 88 18.43 -8.62 1.21
C ALA A 88 18.42 -8.04 2.64
N PRO A 89 19.34 -7.12 2.99
CA PRO A 89 19.42 -6.56 4.34
C PRO A 89 18.18 -5.72 4.73
N TRP A 90 17.43 -5.25 3.73
CA TRP A 90 16.19 -4.48 3.89
C TRP A 90 14.91 -5.35 3.90
N THR A 91 15.03 -6.69 3.97
CA THR A 91 13.88 -7.61 3.96
C THR A 91 12.86 -7.28 5.06
N TYR A 92 13.28 -6.79 6.23
CA TYR A 92 12.37 -6.39 7.31
C TYR A 92 11.51 -5.16 6.95
N LEU A 93 12.04 -4.23 6.13
CA LEU A 93 11.28 -3.08 5.63
C LEU A 93 10.25 -3.53 4.60
N ALA A 94 10.62 -4.44 3.70
CA ALA A 94 9.68 -5.04 2.76
C ALA A 94 8.59 -5.86 3.46
N ALA A 95 8.94 -6.58 4.54
CA ALA A 95 7.98 -7.30 5.37
C ALA A 95 7.02 -6.34 6.06
N PHE A 96 7.54 -5.23 6.61
CA PHE A 96 6.72 -4.18 7.20
C PHE A 96 5.76 -3.60 6.17
N PHE A 97 6.26 -3.22 4.99
CA PHE A 97 5.44 -2.66 3.91
C PHE A 97 4.37 -3.64 3.42
N ALA A 98 4.71 -4.90 3.18
CA ALA A 98 3.74 -5.92 2.79
C ALA A 98 2.67 -6.16 3.86
N GLY A 99 3.06 -6.22 5.14
CA GLY A 99 2.12 -6.30 6.26
C GLY A 99 1.21 -5.07 6.33
N PHE A 100 1.77 -3.87 6.12
CA PHE A 100 1.03 -2.61 6.08
C PHE A 100 -0.01 -2.62 4.96
N CYS A 101 0.36 -3.01 3.75
CA CYS A 101 -0.57 -3.06 2.62
C CYS A 101 -1.68 -4.07 2.85
N LEU A 102 -1.36 -5.26 3.38
CA LEU A 102 -2.37 -6.27 3.71
C LEU A 102 -3.40 -5.75 4.73
N ILE A 103 -2.93 -5.17 5.84
CA ILE A 103 -3.80 -4.64 6.89
C ILE A 103 -4.63 -3.49 6.34
N THR A 104 -4.01 -2.53 5.65
CA THR A 104 -4.71 -1.32 5.21
C THR A 104 -5.75 -1.63 4.13
N ASN A 105 -5.41 -2.41 3.09
CA ASN A 105 -6.39 -2.83 2.07
C ASN A 105 -7.50 -3.70 2.66
N GLY A 106 -7.16 -4.60 3.59
CA GLY A 106 -8.13 -5.44 4.27
C GLY A 106 -9.12 -4.64 5.14
N CYS A 107 -8.61 -3.74 5.98
CA CYS A 107 -9.42 -2.84 6.79
C CYS A 107 -10.26 -1.92 5.91
N TYR A 108 -9.68 -1.36 4.86
CA TYR A 108 -10.36 -0.46 3.93
C TYR A 108 -11.60 -1.11 3.31
N LEU A 109 -11.48 -2.32 2.77
CA LEU A 109 -12.64 -3.02 2.21
C LEU A 109 -13.61 -3.54 3.28
N ALA A 110 -13.12 -4.17 4.35
CA ALA A 110 -13.99 -4.77 5.35
C ALA A 110 -14.82 -3.71 6.09
N ILE A 111 -14.20 -2.60 6.52
CA ILE A 111 -14.89 -1.50 7.19
C ILE A 111 -15.72 -0.71 6.18
N GLY A 112 -15.17 -0.43 4.99
CA GLY A 112 -15.88 0.27 3.92
C GLY A 112 -17.14 -0.46 3.44
N SER A 113 -17.25 -1.78 3.65
CA SER A 113 -18.45 -2.55 3.32
C SER A 113 -19.71 -2.12 4.09
N PHE A 114 -19.54 -1.48 5.25
CA PHE A 114 -20.64 -0.95 6.06
C PHE A 114 -21.03 0.47 5.63
N ASP A 115 -20.03 1.31 5.37
CA ASP A 115 -20.22 2.74 5.05
C ASP A 115 -20.45 3.00 3.55
N ARG A 116 -20.16 2.01 2.68
CA ARG A 116 -20.30 2.05 1.23
C ARG A 116 -19.55 3.19 0.56
N VAL A 117 -18.30 3.39 0.96
CA VAL A 117 -17.39 4.44 0.45
C VAL A 117 -16.22 3.83 -0.31
N GLY A 118 -15.68 4.61 -1.27
CA GLY A 118 -14.57 4.18 -2.12
C GLY A 118 -14.85 2.87 -2.83
N ASP A 119 -13.81 2.06 -3.03
CA ASP A 119 -13.87 0.75 -3.71
C ASP A 119 -14.91 -0.18 -3.10
N ALA A 120 -15.07 -0.16 -1.77
CA ALA A 120 -16.07 -1.00 -1.12
C ALA A 120 -17.49 -0.61 -1.55
N GLY A 121 -17.75 0.69 -1.63
CA GLY A 121 -19.01 1.22 -2.17
C GLY A 121 -19.21 0.83 -3.62
N ASP A 122 -18.18 0.99 -4.45
CA ASP A 122 -18.25 0.71 -5.88
C ASP A 122 -18.42 -0.79 -6.17
N LEU A 123 -17.69 -1.66 -5.47
CA LEU A 123 -17.86 -3.11 -5.52
C LEU A 123 -19.29 -3.53 -5.18
N LEU A 124 -19.85 -2.99 -4.09
CA LEU A 124 -21.22 -3.29 -3.67
C LEU A 124 -22.25 -2.80 -4.69
N GLN A 125 -22.05 -1.61 -5.27
CA GLN A 125 -22.91 -1.06 -6.33
C GLN A 125 -22.87 -1.92 -7.60
N GLN A 126 -21.70 -2.46 -7.94
CA GLN A 126 -21.50 -3.37 -9.08
C GLN A 126 -21.93 -4.82 -8.78
N GLY A 127 -22.49 -5.09 -7.59
CA GLY A 127 -23.12 -6.36 -7.24
C GLY A 127 -22.23 -7.35 -6.47
N ALA A 128 -21.05 -6.95 -6.02
CA ALA A 128 -20.26 -7.78 -5.11
C ALA A 128 -20.99 -7.91 -3.76
N PRO A 129 -21.08 -9.11 -3.17
CA PRO A 129 -21.71 -9.28 -1.87
C PRO A 129 -20.78 -8.85 -0.74
N ALA A 130 -21.32 -8.13 0.26
CA ALA A 130 -20.56 -7.57 1.39
C ALA A 130 -19.69 -8.61 2.15
N TRP A 131 -20.14 -9.86 2.24
CA TRP A 131 -19.37 -10.91 2.92
C TRP A 131 -18.02 -11.19 2.24
N GLN A 132 -17.89 -10.98 0.92
CA GLN A 132 -16.62 -11.14 0.22
C GLN A 132 -15.59 -10.09 0.66
N LEU A 133 -16.03 -8.84 0.87
CA LEU A 133 -15.18 -7.74 1.33
C LEU A 133 -14.71 -8.00 2.76
N ILE A 134 -15.62 -8.47 3.63
CA ILE A 134 -15.28 -8.86 5.01
C ILE A 134 -14.32 -10.05 5.02
N LEU A 135 -14.58 -11.08 4.21
CA LEU A 135 -13.71 -12.25 4.09
C LEU A 135 -12.32 -11.86 3.60
N PHE A 136 -12.24 -11.01 2.57
CA PHE A 136 -10.98 -10.46 2.08
C PHE A 136 -10.22 -9.78 3.22
N GLY A 137 -10.87 -8.91 3.99
CA GLY A 137 -10.25 -8.25 5.13
C GLY A 137 -9.71 -9.22 6.18
N VAL A 138 -10.47 -10.26 6.57
CA VAL A 138 -9.98 -11.28 7.51
C VAL A 138 -8.75 -12.00 6.96
N VAL A 139 -8.79 -12.39 5.68
CA VAL A 139 -7.71 -13.13 5.02
C VAL A 139 -6.46 -12.29 4.82
N THR A 140 -6.54 -10.97 4.73
CA THR A 140 -5.36 -10.10 4.58
C THR A 140 -4.85 -9.55 5.91
N ILE A 141 -5.72 -9.11 6.82
CA ILE A 141 -5.33 -8.52 8.10
C ILE A 141 -4.53 -9.51 8.96
N VAL A 142 -4.97 -10.77 9.05
CA VAL A 142 -4.31 -11.77 9.90
C VAL A 142 -2.86 -12.05 9.44
N PRO A 143 -2.60 -12.38 8.16
CA PRO A 143 -1.23 -12.49 7.65
C PRO A 143 -0.44 -11.18 7.74
N GLY A 144 -1.09 -10.03 7.59
CA GLY A 144 -0.42 -8.74 7.71
C GLY A 144 0.18 -8.50 9.09
N PHE A 145 -0.58 -8.79 10.16
CA PHE A 145 -0.05 -8.75 11.52
C PHE A 145 0.99 -9.85 11.78
N TRP A 146 0.83 -11.01 11.15
CA TRP A 146 1.84 -12.07 11.23
C TRP A 146 3.18 -11.65 10.61
N LEU A 147 3.19 -10.93 9.49
CA LEU A 147 4.42 -10.38 8.89
C LEU A 147 5.11 -9.34 9.79
N TRP A 148 4.35 -8.61 10.59
CA TRP A 148 4.90 -7.65 11.57
C TRP A 148 5.46 -8.33 12.82
N HIS A 149 5.14 -9.60 13.04
CA HIS A 149 5.62 -10.32 14.20
C HIS A 149 7.15 -10.37 14.23
N GLY A 150 7.74 -9.94 15.34
CA GLY A 150 9.19 -9.95 15.53
C GLY A 150 9.97 -8.83 14.84
N LEU A 151 9.33 -7.89 14.14
CA LEU A 151 10.04 -6.78 13.48
C LEU A 151 10.55 -5.71 14.46
N GLY A 152 9.97 -5.61 15.67
CA GLY A 152 10.25 -4.55 16.65
C GLY A 152 11.74 -4.25 16.92
N PRO A 153 12.61 -5.26 17.16
CA PRO A 153 14.03 -5.04 17.37
C PRO A 153 14.74 -4.35 16.20
N HIS A 154 14.32 -4.56 14.94
CA HIS A 154 14.90 -3.87 13.77
C HIS A 154 14.60 -2.37 13.75
N PHE A 155 13.55 -1.95 14.44
CA PHE A 155 13.18 -0.55 14.65
C PHE A 155 13.70 -0.01 15.99
N GLY A 156 14.64 -0.71 16.64
CA GLY A 156 15.24 -0.28 17.89
C GLY A 156 14.31 -0.43 19.11
N LEU A 157 13.19 -1.15 18.98
CA LEU A 157 12.25 -1.38 20.07
C LEU A 157 12.71 -2.57 20.95
N GLY A 158 12.24 -2.61 22.20
CA GLY A 158 12.55 -3.70 23.13
C GLY A 158 14.05 -3.86 23.40
N SER A 159 14.58 -5.07 23.16
CA SER A 159 15.97 -5.43 23.45
C SER A 159 17.01 -4.64 22.67
N ALA A 160 16.64 -4.06 21.52
CA ALA A 160 17.54 -3.27 20.68
C ALA A 160 17.86 -1.87 21.25
N ARG A 161 17.10 -1.39 22.25
CA ARG A 161 17.38 -0.16 23.03
C ARG A 161 17.68 1.09 22.18
N GLY A 162 17.02 1.21 21.03
CA GLY A 162 17.15 2.34 20.10
C GLY A 162 18.27 2.22 19.07
N THR A 163 19.02 1.11 19.05
CA THR A 163 20.00 0.83 17.99
C THR A 163 19.26 0.40 16.72
N VAL A 164 19.55 1.05 15.60
CA VAL A 164 18.95 0.79 14.29
C VAL A 164 20.01 0.86 13.19
N ASN A 165 19.67 0.41 11.99
CA ASN A 165 20.51 0.63 10.81
C ASN A 165 20.36 2.08 10.33
N GLU A 166 21.42 2.88 10.48
CA GLU A 166 21.40 4.31 10.15
C GLU A 166 21.25 4.55 8.64
N SER A 167 21.88 3.72 7.80
CA SER A 167 21.76 3.82 6.34
C SER A 167 20.33 3.62 5.87
N HIS A 168 19.59 2.69 6.49
CA HIS A 168 18.17 2.50 6.20
C HIS A 168 17.31 3.68 6.68
N ALA A 169 17.62 4.25 7.85
CA ALA A 169 16.91 5.42 8.36
C ALA A 169 17.05 6.62 7.40
N VAL A 170 18.26 6.89 6.93
CA VAL A 170 18.54 7.96 5.97
C VAL A 170 17.90 7.65 4.61
N ALA A 171 18.08 6.44 4.08
CA ALA A 171 17.53 6.05 2.78
C ALA A 171 16.00 6.16 2.74
N LEU A 172 15.30 5.70 3.78
CA LEU A 172 13.85 5.84 3.85
C LEU A 172 13.41 7.30 4.05
N SER A 173 14.16 8.09 4.81
CA SER A 173 13.84 9.51 4.97
C SER A 173 13.94 10.25 3.63
N VAL A 174 14.99 9.98 2.85
CA VAL A 174 15.14 10.51 1.49
C VAL A 174 14.02 10.02 0.58
N LEU A 175 13.71 8.72 0.62
CA LEU A 175 12.62 8.16 -0.19
C LEU A 175 11.27 8.80 0.14
N LEU A 176 10.96 9.00 1.43
CA LEU A 176 9.74 9.69 1.86
C LEU A 176 9.67 11.10 1.27
N VAL A 177 10.74 11.89 1.39
CA VAL A 177 10.79 13.24 0.82
C VAL A 177 10.58 13.20 -0.70
N LEU A 178 11.23 12.26 -1.40
CA LEU A 178 11.05 12.12 -2.84
C LEU A 178 9.63 11.73 -3.22
N LEU A 179 9.00 10.79 -2.51
CA LEU A 179 7.61 10.41 -2.77
C LEU A 179 6.66 11.58 -2.56
N VAL A 180 6.80 12.32 -1.46
CA VAL A 180 5.99 13.53 -1.19
C VAL A 180 6.15 14.54 -2.33
N LEU A 181 7.38 14.81 -2.78
CA LEU A 181 7.62 15.75 -3.87
C LEU A 181 7.03 15.27 -5.19
N VAL A 182 7.26 14.00 -5.55
CA VAL A 182 6.77 13.42 -6.81
C VAL A 182 5.25 13.42 -6.86
N GLU A 183 4.58 12.95 -5.82
CA GLU A 183 3.12 12.93 -5.78
C GLU A 183 2.55 14.34 -5.82
N SER A 184 3.13 15.29 -5.07
CA SER A 184 2.66 16.67 -5.04
C SER A 184 2.83 17.40 -6.37
N ILE A 185 3.87 17.07 -7.15
CA ILE A 185 4.18 17.75 -8.42
C ILE A 185 3.46 17.10 -9.59
N PHE A 186 3.43 15.76 -9.66
CA PHE A 186 3.01 15.03 -10.85
C PHE A 186 1.61 14.42 -10.75
N PHE A 187 1.11 14.14 -9.54
CA PHE A 187 -0.10 13.34 -9.35
C PHE A 187 -1.21 14.04 -8.55
N GLY A 188 -1.04 15.31 -8.17
CA GLY A 188 -2.06 16.15 -7.52
C GLY A 188 -3.36 16.28 -8.32
N GLU A 189 -4.25 17.21 -7.99
CA GLU A 189 -5.61 17.27 -8.61
C GLU A 189 -5.63 17.29 -10.15
N THR A 190 -4.56 17.72 -10.80
CA THR A 190 -4.40 17.66 -12.26
C THR A 190 -4.18 16.24 -12.80
N GLY A 191 -3.66 15.30 -12.01
CA GLY A 191 -3.44 13.88 -12.31
C GLY A 191 -2.53 13.60 -13.50
N ALA A 192 -2.00 12.38 -13.58
CA ALA A 192 -1.34 11.89 -14.80
C ALA A 192 -2.40 11.30 -15.75
N ILE A 193 -2.35 11.70 -17.02
CA ILE A 193 -3.19 11.16 -18.10
C ILE A 193 -2.35 10.14 -18.86
N PHE A 194 -2.88 8.95 -19.11
CA PHE A 194 -2.20 7.84 -19.78
C PHE A 194 -2.87 7.46 -21.09
#